data_AF-A0A2D2H059-F1
#
_entry.id   AF-A0A2D2H059-F1
#
_cell.length_a   1.000
_cell.length_b   1.000
_cell.length_c   1.000
_cell.angle_alpha   90.00
_cell.angle_beta   90.00
_cell.angle_gamma   90.00
#
_symmetry.space_group_name_H-M   'P 1'
#
loop_
_entity.id
_entity.type
_entity.pdbx_description
1 polymer ?
#
loop_
_entity_poly.entity_id
_entity_poly.type
_entity_poly.pdbx_seq_one_letter_code
_entity_poly.pdbx_strand_id
1 'polypeptide(L)'
;MQDHDPRSAGMRPAPPALVSTVPSFADAAAAVAGWDDLAETRRRDLRSALATAARLLDRSPPAVPCDVAWLNDALFRKPPGAHRMRTERFGNMVSGLRAVLRRLDLHAPDLRTFEGVSPAWQALLGHARQGAQAACLRHLARYCGERGIGPEAMSDAVLADWAMVDRRIRLGAKAAGRPVVVARAWNNVVAASGMPLPVLKAPRRRQPYTLPFTDYPQSFQDDLQDFSATLAPAEGGNIWRRSRLQGKRHHVLRPQTITTRLFSIRQAAALLVLGGVPAGEIRSLRDLVWPLERVELILDAVIERSTERRGGQVWTVAVALLRVAKYCAERKDDPWMPKRSPRSGSGSPTRSRTPGPAFPCGCANASGP
;
A
#
# COMPACT_ATOMS: atom_id res chain seq x y z
N MET A 1 -22.66 -59.66 -53.67
CA MET A 1 -23.45 -59.55 -52.44
C MET A 1 -22.48 -59.53 -51.26
N GLN A 2 -22.04 -58.34 -50.89
CA GLN A 2 -21.54 -57.92 -49.58
C GLN A 2 -21.17 -56.44 -49.74
N ASP A 3 -22.09 -55.57 -49.31
CA ASP A 3 -21.91 -54.13 -49.21
C ASP A 3 -20.81 -53.83 -48.19
N HIS A 4 -19.70 -53.25 -48.64
CA HIS A 4 -18.71 -52.67 -47.76
C HIS A 4 -19.13 -51.25 -47.38
N ASP A 5 -19.68 -51.11 -46.17
CA ASP A 5 -19.95 -49.84 -45.50
C ASP A 5 -18.63 -49.10 -45.21
N PRO A 6 -18.39 -47.88 -45.75
CA PRO A 6 -17.15 -47.14 -45.54
C PRO A 6 -17.14 -46.32 -44.23
N ARG A 7 -18.07 -46.55 -43.28
CA ARG A 7 -18.13 -45.79 -42.02
C ARG A 7 -17.43 -46.41 -40.81
N SER A 8 -16.62 -47.45 -40.99
CA SER A 8 -15.87 -48.09 -39.89
C SER A 8 -14.36 -47.92 -40.05
N ALA A 9 -13.87 -46.68 -39.96
CA ALA A 9 -12.45 -46.40 -39.87
C ALA A 9 -12.15 -45.61 -38.58
N GLY A 10 -11.75 -46.36 -37.54
CA GLY A 10 -10.91 -45.91 -36.44
C GLY A 10 -11.37 -44.66 -35.69
N MET A 11 -12.24 -44.84 -34.69
CA MET A 11 -12.26 -43.94 -33.54
C MET A 11 -10.87 -44.03 -32.89
N ARG A 12 -9.97 -43.09 -33.23
CA ARG A 12 -8.76 -42.85 -32.43
C ARG A 12 -9.23 -42.69 -30.98
N PRO A 13 -8.65 -43.40 -29.99
CA PRO A 13 -8.93 -43.06 -28.61
C PRO A 13 -8.65 -41.57 -28.46
N ALA A 14 -9.65 -40.83 -27.99
CA ALA A 14 -9.47 -39.43 -27.65
C ALA A 14 -8.20 -39.34 -26.78
N PRO A 15 -7.29 -38.39 -27.02
CA PRO A 15 -6.14 -38.21 -26.15
C PRO A 15 -6.68 -38.15 -24.72
N PRO A 16 -6.10 -38.89 -23.75
CA PRO A 16 -6.60 -38.85 -22.39
C PRO A 16 -6.67 -37.39 -22.01
N ALA A 17 -7.87 -36.90 -21.70
CA ALA A 17 -8.03 -35.59 -21.15
C ALA A 17 -7.10 -35.57 -19.94
N LEU A 18 -5.99 -34.83 -20.03
CA LEU A 18 -5.07 -34.65 -18.94
C LEU A 18 -5.87 -33.91 -17.88
N VAL A 19 -6.50 -34.67 -16.99
CA VAL A 19 -7.00 -34.15 -15.72
C VAL A 19 -5.74 -33.83 -14.95
N SER A 20 -5.15 -32.66 -15.21
CA SER A 20 -4.13 -32.08 -14.36
C SER A 20 -4.82 -31.74 -13.06
N THR A 21 -4.99 -32.74 -12.19
CA THR A 21 -5.50 -32.54 -10.84
C THR A 21 -4.45 -31.71 -10.11
N VAL A 22 -4.72 -30.40 -9.99
CA VAL A 22 -3.90 -29.52 -9.17
C VAL A 22 -3.81 -30.14 -7.77
N PRO A 23 -2.60 -30.41 -7.23
CA PRO A 23 -2.46 -31.11 -5.97
C PRO A 23 -3.12 -30.29 -4.85
N SER A 24 -3.72 -30.96 -3.89
CA SER A 24 -4.30 -30.31 -2.71
C SER A 24 -3.21 -29.96 -1.69
N PHE A 25 -3.57 -29.23 -0.62
CA PHE A 25 -2.69 -29.01 0.52
C PHE A 25 -2.40 -30.31 1.28
N ALA A 26 -3.29 -31.30 1.22
CA ALA A 26 -3.03 -32.62 1.78
C ALA A 26 -1.93 -33.34 0.98
N ASP A 27 -2.01 -33.31 -0.34
CA ASP A 27 -0.99 -33.90 -1.22
C ASP A 27 0.36 -33.18 -1.04
N ALA A 28 0.35 -31.86 -0.96
CA ALA A 28 1.55 -31.08 -0.68
C ALA A 28 2.14 -31.39 0.70
N ALA A 29 1.31 -31.59 1.72
CA ALA A 29 1.79 -31.96 3.06
C ALA A 29 2.39 -33.38 3.10
N ALA A 30 1.83 -34.31 2.31
CA ALA A 30 2.40 -35.64 2.12
C ALA A 30 3.75 -35.57 1.39
N ALA A 31 3.85 -34.78 0.32
CA ALA A 31 5.12 -34.54 -0.38
C ALA A 31 6.20 -33.96 0.55
N VAL A 32 5.85 -32.98 1.39
CA VAL A 32 6.78 -32.40 2.38
C VAL A 32 7.29 -33.45 3.38
N ALA A 33 6.46 -34.43 3.74
CA ALA A 33 6.86 -35.48 4.67
C ALA A 33 7.96 -36.40 4.09
N GLY A 34 7.98 -36.59 2.76
CA GLY A 34 8.99 -37.38 2.06
C GLY A 34 10.25 -36.61 1.63
N TRP A 35 10.41 -35.35 2.05
CA TRP A 35 11.62 -34.56 1.73
C TRP A 35 12.75 -34.85 2.73
N ASP A 36 13.55 -35.86 2.43
CA ASP A 36 14.65 -36.33 3.28
C ASP A 36 15.85 -35.38 3.32
N ASP A 37 15.94 -34.46 2.36
CA ASP A 37 16.97 -33.43 2.27
C ASP A 37 16.77 -32.25 3.24
N LEU A 38 15.67 -32.24 3.99
CA LEU A 38 15.34 -31.20 4.97
C LEU A 38 15.44 -31.70 6.41
N ALA A 39 15.87 -30.83 7.32
CA ALA A 39 15.73 -31.09 8.75
C ALA A 39 14.26 -31.26 9.15
N GLU A 40 13.99 -32.11 10.14
CA GLU A 40 12.64 -32.40 10.62
C GLU A 40 11.89 -31.14 11.07
N THR A 41 12.60 -30.21 11.72
CA THR A 41 12.06 -28.90 12.10
C THR A 41 11.56 -28.12 10.89
N ARG A 42 12.30 -28.15 9.78
CA ARG A 42 11.90 -27.45 8.55
C ARG A 42 10.69 -28.10 7.89
N ARG A 43 10.62 -29.44 7.82
CA ARG A 43 9.44 -30.15 7.32
C ARG A 43 8.19 -29.81 8.13
N ARG A 44 8.31 -29.80 9.46
CA ARG A 44 7.24 -29.40 10.39
C ARG A 44 6.74 -27.99 10.12
N ASP A 45 7.65 -27.02 9.97
CA ASP A 45 7.28 -25.63 9.70
C ASP A 45 6.52 -25.46 8.38
N LEU A 46 6.94 -26.17 7.33
CA LEU A 46 6.27 -26.14 6.02
C LEU A 46 4.87 -26.75 6.07
N ARG A 47 4.71 -27.90 6.75
CA ARG A 47 3.38 -28.50 7.01
C ARG A 47 2.49 -27.59 7.84
N SER A 48 3.06 -26.91 8.85
CA SER A 48 2.36 -25.93 9.67
C SER A 48 1.88 -24.72 8.88
N ALA A 49 2.65 -24.26 7.89
CA ALA A 49 2.25 -23.19 6.98
C ALA A 49 1.04 -23.59 6.13
N LEU A 50 1.03 -24.80 5.55
CA LEU A 50 -0.11 -25.36 4.80
C LEU A 50 -1.37 -25.46 5.67
N ALA A 51 -1.25 -26.07 6.85
CA ALA A 51 -2.37 -26.21 7.79
C ALA A 51 -2.91 -24.85 8.27
N THR A 52 -2.01 -23.89 8.52
CA THR A 52 -2.41 -22.54 8.92
C THR A 52 -3.16 -21.83 7.80
N ALA A 53 -2.69 -21.93 6.56
CA ALA A 53 -3.36 -21.34 5.41
C ALA A 53 -4.74 -21.97 5.15
N ALA A 54 -4.87 -23.31 5.24
CA ALA A 54 -6.16 -23.99 5.12
C ALA A 54 -7.18 -23.50 6.16
N ARG A 55 -6.75 -23.36 7.41
CA ARG A 55 -7.56 -22.79 8.49
C ARG A 55 -7.96 -21.33 8.23
N LEU A 56 -7.08 -20.52 7.65
CA LEU A 56 -7.41 -19.13 7.31
C LEU A 56 -8.49 -19.01 6.23
N LEU A 57 -8.61 -20.06 5.40
CA LEU A 57 -9.58 -20.18 4.34
C LEU A 57 -10.87 -20.88 4.79
N ASP A 58 -10.95 -21.30 6.06
CA ASP A 58 -12.04 -22.10 6.61
C ASP A 58 -12.29 -23.39 5.81
N ARG A 59 -11.21 -24.07 5.41
CA ARG A 59 -11.22 -25.32 4.63
C ARG A 59 -10.34 -26.40 5.27
N SER A 60 -10.65 -27.66 5.00
CA SER A 60 -9.76 -28.78 5.30
C SER A 60 -8.63 -28.84 4.26
N PRO A 61 -7.42 -29.34 4.59
CA PRO A 61 -6.31 -29.42 3.64
C PRO A 61 -6.61 -30.15 2.31
N PRO A 62 -7.41 -31.24 2.27
CA PRO A 62 -7.79 -31.87 1.00
C PRO A 62 -8.65 -30.98 0.09
N ALA A 63 -9.39 -30.03 0.66
CA ALA A 63 -10.28 -29.13 -0.07
C ALA A 63 -9.60 -27.85 -0.58
N VAL A 64 -8.30 -27.68 -0.32
CA VAL A 64 -7.54 -26.48 -0.73
C VAL A 64 -6.60 -26.85 -1.88
N PRO A 65 -6.82 -26.35 -3.11
CA PRO A 65 -5.91 -26.62 -4.22
C PRO A 65 -4.63 -25.80 -4.09
N CYS A 66 -3.50 -26.37 -4.50
CA CYS A 66 -2.23 -25.68 -4.73
C CYS A 66 -2.24 -24.86 -6.04
N ASP A 67 -3.36 -24.21 -6.35
CA ASP A 67 -3.47 -23.28 -7.48
C ASP A 67 -3.10 -21.87 -7.01
N VAL A 68 -2.04 -21.29 -7.56
CA VAL A 68 -1.55 -19.99 -7.09
C VAL A 68 -2.51 -18.84 -7.42
N ALA A 69 -3.23 -18.90 -8.54
CA ALA A 69 -4.17 -17.86 -8.92
C ALA A 69 -5.36 -17.84 -7.95
N TRP A 70 -5.92 -19.02 -7.65
CA TRP A 70 -6.95 -19.21 -6.65
C TRP A 70 -6.48 -18.81 -5.25
N LEU A 71 -5.27 -19.23 -4.85
CA LEU A 71 -4.71 -18.86 -3.55
C LEU A 71 -4.50 -17.35 -3.44
N ASN A 72 -4.14 -16.68 -4.52
CA ASN A 72 -4.01 -15.23 -4.52
C ASN A 72 -5.36 -14.55 -4.23
N ASP A 73 -6.39 -14.98 -4.94
CA ASP A 73 -7.74 -14.44 -4.82
C ASP A 73 -8.39 -14.81 -3.47
N ALA A 74 -8.04 -15.97 -2.90
CA ALA A 74 -8.60 -16.44 -1.63
C ALA A 74 -7.88 -15.86 -0.40
N LEU A 75 -6.55 -15.95 -0.34
CA LEU A 75 -5.75 -15.58 0.85
C LEU A 75 -5.55 -14.07 0.98
N PHE A 76 -5.40 -13.33 -0.12
CA PHE A 76 -5.09 -11.89 -0.06
C PHE A 76 -6.32 -11.00 -0.21
N ARG A 77 -7.53 -11.57 -0.33
CA ARG A 77 -8.79 -10.83 -0.31
C ARG A 77 -8.99 -10.01 0.96
N LYS A 78 -8.46 -10.50 2.08
CA LYS A 78 -8.52 -9.84 3.38
C LYS A 78 -7.10 -9.55 3.88
N PRO A 79 -6.85 -8.41 4.53
CA PRO A 79 -5.57 -8.14 5.16
C PRO A 79 -5.36 -9.06 6.38
N PRO A 80 -4.10 -9.27 6.83
CA PRO A 80 -3.80 -10.16 7.97
C PRO A 80 -4.62 -9.86 9.23
N GLY A 81 -4.83 -8.57 9.54
CA GLY A 81 -5.62 -8.15 10.70
C GLY A 81 -7.08 -8.60 10.67
N ALA A 82 -7.68 -8.75 9.48
CA ALA A 82 -9.03 -9.27 9.33
C ALA A 82 -9.12 -10.78 9.63
N HIS A 83 -7.99 -11.50 9.59
CA HIS A 83 -7.86 -12.88 10.08
C HIS A 83 -7.43 -12.94 11.55
N ARG A 84 -7.43 -11.81 12.28
CA ARG A 84 -6.88 -11.68 13.64
C ARG A 84 -5.42 -12.18 13.73
N MET A 85 -4.66 -12.02 12.64
CA MET A 85 -3.29 -12.48 12.52
C MET A 85 -2.33 -11.30 12.42
N ARG A 86 -1.21 -11.38 13.17
CA ARG A 86 -0.10 -10.43 13.03
C ARG A 86 0.49 -10.50 11.62
N THR A 87 0.86 -9.36 11.06
CA THR A 87 1.46 -9.25 9.72
C THR A 87 2.69 -10.15 9.55
N GLU A 88 3.54 -10.22 10.58
CA GLU A 88 4.74 -11.08 10.59
C GLU A 88 4.37 -12.56 10.45
N ARG A 89 3.45 -13.05 11.28
CA ARG A 89 3.00 -14.45 11.24
C ARG A 89 2.39 -14.81 9.89
N PHE A 90 1.60 -13.90 9.31
CA PHE A 90 1.05 -14.07 7.96
C PHE A 90 2.16 -14.12 6.90
N GLY A 91 3.16 -13.26 7.02
CA GLY A 91 4.36 -13.27 6.17
C GLY A 91 5.15 -14.59 6.23
N ASN A 92 5.34 -15.14 7.43
CA ASN A 92 6.02 -16.42 7.64
C ASN A 92 5.24 -17.58 7.01
N MET A 93 3.92 -17.61 7.20
CA MET A 93 3.04 -18.59 6.55
C MET A 93 3.15 -18.50 5.02
N VAL A 94 3.01 -17.30 4.43
CA VAL A 94 3.13 -17.12 2.97
C VAL A 94 4.52 -17.52 2.47
N SER A 95 5.57 -17.27 3.25
CA SER A 95 6.93 -17.69 2.91
C SER A 95 7.10 -19.20 2.92
N GLY A 96 6.45 -19.90 3.87
CA GLY A 96 6.36 -21.35 3.90
C GLY A 96 5.61 -21.91 2.69
N LEU A 97 4.44 -21.34 2.36
CA LEU A 97 3.67 -21.73 1.16
C LEU A 97 4.51 -21.58 -0.11
N ARG A 98 5.19 -20.46 -0.30
CA ARG A 98 6.08 -20.25 -1.45
C ARG A 98 7.20 -21.27 -1.51
N ALA A 99 7.76 -21.67 -0.36
CA ALA A 99 8.81 -22.68 -0.32
C ALA A 99 8.28 -24.06 -0.76
N VAL A 100 7.09 -24.45 -0.28
CA VAL A 100 6.44 -25.69 -0.71
C VAL A 100 6.13 -25.66 -2.20
N LEU A 101 5.42 -24.62 -2.66
CA LEU A 101 4.99 -24.51 -4.06
C LEU A 101 6.17 -24.47 -5.02
N ARG A 102 7.31 -23.87 -4.64
CA ARG A 102 8.53 -23.88 -5.48
C ARG A 102 9.11 -25.28 -5.63
N ARG A 103 9.10 -26.11 -4.58
CA ARG A 103 9.58 -27.50 -4.66
C ARG A 103 8.64 -28.44 -5.42
N LEU A 104 7.40 -28.00 -5.64
CA LEU A 104 6.42 -28.69 -6.47
C LEU A 104 6.35 -28.10 -7.89
N ASP A 105 7.25 -27.18 -8.25
CA ASP A 105 7.24 -26.45 -9.53
C ASP A 105 5.95 -25.66 -9.82
N LEU A 106 5.18 -25.34 -8.78
CA LEU A 106 3.94 -24.56 -8.85
C LEU A 106 4.15 -23.07 -8.56
N HIS A 107 5.37 -22.65 -8.23
CA HIS A 107 5.68 -21.25 -7.96
C HIS A 107 6.93 -20.80 -8.73
N ALA A 108 6.95 -19.52 -9.12
CA ALA A 108 8.08 -18.89 -9.78
C ALA A 108 9.40 -19.20 -9.04
N PRO A 109 10.42 -19.69 -9.75
CA PRO A 109 11.71 -20.04 -9.15
C PRO A 109 12.42 -18.82 -8.55
N ASP A 110 13.30 -19.06 -7.57
CA ASP A 110 14.13 -18.01 -6.98
C ASP A 110 15.37 -17.75 -7.86
N LEU A 111 15.16 -16.99 -8.93
CA LEU A 111 16.19 -16.76 -9.92
C LEU A 111 17.01 -15.49 -9.62
N ARG A 112 18.14 -15.68 -8.95
CA ARG A 112 19.05 -14.60 -8.55
C ARG A 112 20.14 -14.30 -9.58
N THR A 113 20.44 -15.26 -10.44
CA THR A 113 21.50 -15.16 -11.47
C THR A 113 20.92 -14.78 -12.84
N PHE A 114 21.81 -14.44 -13.78
CA PHE A 114 21.50 -14.25 -15.20
C PHE A 114 21.56 -15.56 -16.01
N GLU A 115 21.70 -16.70 -15.35
CA GLU A 115 21.70 -18.01 -16.00
C GLU A 115 20.39 -18.24 -16.77
N GLY A 116 20.48 -18.63 -18.05
CA GLY A 116 19.33 -18.77 -18.95
C GLY A 116 18.76 -17.44 -19.49
N VAL A 117 19.38 -16.29 -19.20
CA VAL A 117 19.05 -15.01 -19.86
C VAL A 117 19.97 -14.84 -21.06
N SER A 118 19.41 -14.57 -22.25
CA SER A 118 20.23 -14.39 -23.46
C SER A 118 21.20 -13.19 -23.35
N PRO A 119 22.31 -13.17 -24.11
CA PRO A 119 23.29 -12.08 -24.08
C PRO A 119 22.69 -10.69 -24.37
N ALA A 120 21.77 -10.58 -25.34
CA ALA A 120 21.11 -9.31 -25.67
C ALA A 120 20.30 -8.76 -24.48
N TRP A 121 19.58 -9.63 -23.78
CA TRP A 121 18.85 -9.28 -22.57
C TRP A 121 19.80 -8.95 -21.40
N GLN A 122 20.91 -9.65 -21.24
CA GLN A 122 21.91 -9.33 -20.21
C GLN A 122 22.53 -7.93 -20.43
N ALA A 123 22.91 -7.62 -21.67
CA ALA A 123 23.45 -6.31 -22.04
C ALA A 123 22.48 -5.18 -21.69
N LEU A 124 21.20 -5.31 -22.08
CA LEU A 124 20.17 -4.34 -21.73
C LEU A 124 20.01 -4.19 -20.21
N LEU A 125 19.92 -5.29 -19.47
CA LEU A 125 19.73 -5.27 -18.03
C LEU A 125 20.93 -4.69 -17.28
N GLY A 126 22.12 -4.66 -17.89
CA GLY A 126 23.30 -3.96 -17.39
C GLY A 126 23.10 -2.44 -17.23
N HIS A 127 22.17 -1.84 -17.97
CA HIS A 127 21.84 -0.41 -17.85
C HIS A 127 20.88 -0.08 -16.69
N ALA A 128 20.44 -1.09 -15.93
CA ALA A 128 19.55 -0.87 -14.79
C ALA A 128 20.26 -0.08 -13.67
N ARG A 129 19.70 1.09 -13.34
CA ARG A 129 20.26 1.97 -12.29
C ARG A 129 20.09 1.42 -10.88
N GLN A 130 19.19 0.47 -10.69
CA GLN A 130 18.89 -0.14 -9.41
C GLN A 130 18.80 -1.66 -9.54
N GLY A 131 19.43 -2.41 -8.63
CA GLY A 131 19.38 -3.88 -8.64
C GLY A 131 17.95 -4.45 -8.59
N ALA A 132 17.02 -3.74 -7.96
CA ALA A 132 15.61 -4.11 -7.93
C ALA A 132 14.93 -4.06 -9.32
N GLN A 133 15.36 -3.16 -10.21
CA GLN A 133 14.85 -3.07 -11.59
C GLN A 133 15.29 -4.30 -12.39
N ALA A 134 16.59 -4.62 -12.36
CA ALA A 134 17.13 -5.81 -13.00
C ALA A 134 16.46 -7.09 -12.46
N ALA A 135 16.30 -7.19 -11.13
CA ALA A 135 15.64 -8.33 -10.51
C ALA A 135 14.18 -8.51 -10.92
N CYS A 136 13.46 -7.41 -11.15
CA CYS A 136 12.09 -7.46 -11.63
C CYS A 136 11.99 -8.00 -13.07
N LEU A 137 12.94 -7.60 -13.93
CA LEU A 137 12.96 -7.92 -15.36
C LEU A 137 13.53 -9.30 -15.70
N ARG A 138 14.35 -9.91 -14.83
CA ARG A 138 14.95 -11.23 -15.09
C ARG A 138 13.95 -12.34 -15.46
N HIS A 139 12.77 -12.34 -14.85
CA HIS A 139 11.73 -13.33 -15.17
C HIS A 139 11.15 -13.09 -16.57
N LEU A 140 10.89 -11.83 -16.93
CA LEU A 140 10.44 -11.46 -18.28
C LEU A 140 11.51 -11.81 -19.32
N ALA A 141 12.77 -11.49 -19.05
CA ALA A 141 13.88 -11.75 -19.96
C ALA A 141 14.06 -13.25 -20.27
N ARG A 142 13.87 -14.14 -19.28
CA ARG A 142 13.88 -15.59 -19.52
C ARG A 142 12.67 -16.06 -20.33
N TYR A 143 11.48 -15.61 -19.96
CA TYR A 143 10.25 -15.92 -20.68
C TYR A 143 10.36 -15.55 -22.17
N CYS A 144 10.94 -14.39 -22.45
CA CYS A 144 11.22 -13.92 -23.80
C CYS A 144 12.33 -14.74 -24.48
N GLY A 145 13.43 -15.02 -23.77
CA GLY A 145 14.53 -15.84 -24.28
C GLY A 145 14.11 -17.25 -24.69
N GLU A 146 13.29 -17.93 -23.90
CA GLU A 146 12.70 -19.25 -24.21
C GLU A 146 11.84 -19.23 -25.48
N ARG A 147 11.33 -18.06 -25.88
CA ARG A 147 10.46 -17.85 -27.05
C ARG A 147 11.19 -17.19 -28.22
N GLY A 148 12.50 -16.99 -28.11
CA GLY A 148 13.29 -16.29 -29.13
C GLY A 148 12.93 -14.81 -29.28
N ILE A 149 12.31 -14.19 -28.28
CA ILE A 149 11.91 -12.78 -28.31
C ILE A 149 13.07 -11.93 -27.78
N GLY A 150 13.73 -11.19 -28.67
CA GLY A 150 14.75 -10.21 -28.31
C GLY A 150 14.15 -8.93 -27.71
N PRO A 151 14.96 -8.08 -27.05
CA PRO A 151 14.52 -6.79 -26.53
C PRO A 151 13.81 -5.89 -27.55
N GLU A 152 14.24 -5.93 -28.80
CA GLU A 152 13.71 -5.18 -29.95
C GLU A 152 12.30 -5.61 -30.35
N ALA A 153 11.91 -6.85 -30.07
CA ALA A 153 10.60 -7.41 -30.38
C ALA A 153 9.59 -7.26 -29.23
N MET A 154 9.97 -6.54 -28.16
CA MET A 154 9.08 -6.31 -27.03
C MET A 154 7.85 -5.48 -27.41
N SER A 155 6.70 -5.89 -26.89
CA SER A 155 5.43 -5.20 -27.09
C SER A 155 4.50 -5.36 -25.88
N ASP A 156 3.42 -4.58 -25.85
CA ASP A 156 2.38 -4.71 -24.83
C ASP A 156 1.73 -6.10 -24.84
N ALA A 157 1.65 -6.75 -26.01
CA ALA A 157 1.12 -8.11 -26.15
C ALA A 157 2.03 -9.13 -25.45
N VAL A 158 3.34 -9.06 -25.70
CA VAL A 158 4.33 -9.94 -25.02
C VAL A 158 4.28 -9.75 -23.50
N LEU A 159 4.14 -8.51 -23.04
CA LEU A 159 3.99 -8.22 -21.61
C LEU A 159 2.69 -8.84 -21.04
N ALA A 160 1.58 -8.77 -21.77
CA ALA A 160 0.30 -9.33 -21.36
C ALA A 160 0.36 -10.87 -21.29
N ASP A 161 0.97 -11.52 -22.28
CA ASP A 161 1.14 -12.98 -22.31
C ASP A 161 2.03 -13.45 -21.15
N TRP A 162 3.14 -12.76 -20.92
CA TRP A 162 3.99 -12.99 -19.75
C TRP A 162 3.21 -12.81 -18.44
N ALA A 163 2.38 -11.77 -18.33
CA ALA A 163 1.61 -11.48 -17.12
C ALA A 163 0.62 -12.61 -16.78
N MET A 164 0.02 -13.23 -17.80
CA MET A 164 -0.87 -14.39 -17.61
C MET A 164 -0.13 -15.59 -17.03
N VAL A 165 1.09 -15.85 -17.52
CA VAL A 165 1.95 -16.92 -16.98
C VAL A 165 2.41 -16.58 -15.56
N ASP A 166 2.92 -15.37 -15.33
CA ASP A 166 3.43 -14.95 -14.01
C ASP A 166 2.33 -14.99 -12.94
N ARG A 167 1.09 -14.64 -13.27
CA ARG A 167 -0.06 -14.70 -12.35
C ARG A 167 -0.33 -16.13 -11.85
N ARG A 168 -0.11 -17.14 -12.69
CA ARG A 168 -0.34 -18.56 -12.35
C ARG A 168 0.72 -19.16 -11.45
N ILE A 169 1.86 -18.49 -11.26
CA ILE A 169 3.00 -19.03 -10.51
C ILE A 169 3.48 -18.09 -9.40
N ARG A 170 2.95 -16.88 -9.28
CA ARG A 170 3.43 -15.90 -8.28
C ARG A 170 2.44 -15.69 -7.15
N LEU A 171 2.74 -16.25 -5.98
CA LEU A 171 1.93 -16.07 -4.77
C LEU A 171 2.28 -14.75 -4.07
N GLY A 172 1.33 -13.82 -3.96
CA GLY A 172 1.48 -12.58 -3.19
C GLY A 172 0.41 -11.53 -3.49
N ALA A 173 0.04 -10.75 -2.46
CA ALA A 173 -0.96 -9.67 -2.54
C ALA A 173 -0.75 -8.65 -3.67
N LYS A 174 0.48 -8.47 -4.16
CA LYS A 174 0.83 -7.50 -5.21
C LYS A 174 1.08 -8.16 -6.57
N ALA A 175 0.76 -9.44 -6.75
CA ALA A 175 1.00 -10.18 -7.99
C ALA A 175 0.26 -9.55 -9.18
N ALA A 176 -1.02 -9.20 -9.01
CA ALA A 176 -1.82 -8.55 -10.05
C ALA A 176 -1.26 -7.20 -10.53
N GLY A 177 -0.61 -6.45 -9.64
CA GLY A 177 0.00 -5.15 -9.97
C GLY A 177 1.39 -5.23 -10.59
N ARG A 178 1.93 -6.44 -10.80
CA ARG A 178 3.30 -6.65 -11.26
C ARG A 178 3.53 -6.26 -12.73
N PRO A 179 2.62 -6.49 -13.70
CA PRO A 179 2.84 -6.08 -15.09
C PRO A 179 3.14 -4.58 -15.22
N VAL A 180 2.42 -3.75 -14.44
CA VAL A 180 2.68 -2.30 -14.38
C VAL A 180 4.06 -1.97 -13.81
N VAL A 181 4.55 -2.74 -12.83
CA VAL A 181 5.90 -2.55 -12.28
C VAL A 181 6.97 -2.94 -13.29
N VAL A 182 6.75 -4.05 -14.00
CA VAL A 182 7.66 -4.57 -15.03
C VAL A 182 7.75 -3.61 -16.22
N ALA A 183 6.62 -3.13 -16.74
CA ALA A 183 6.58 -2.16 -17.83
C ALA A 183 7.35 -0.87 -17.49
N ARG A 184 7.26 -0.41 -16.23
CA ARG A 184 8.04 0.76 -15.78
C ARG A 184 9.52 0.48 -15.65
N ALA A 185 9.87 -0.67 -15.08
CA ALA A 185 11.26 -1.09 -14.97
C ALA A 185 11.88 -1.17 -16.38
N TRP A 186 11.15 -1.75 -17.34
CA TRP A 186 11.52 -1.79 -18.75
C TRP A 186 11.74 -0.38 -19.32
N ASN A 187 10.73 0.50 -19.25
CA ASN A 187 10.84 1.86 -19.81
C ASN A 187 12.01 2.66 -19.19
N ASN A 188 12.28 2.47 -17.90
CA ASN A 188 13.41 3.11 -17.23
C ASN A 188 14.77 2.57 -17.72
N VAL A 189 14.88 1.25 -17.94
CA VAL A 189 16.09 0.64 -18.48
C VAL A 189 16.31 1.03 -19.94
N VAL A 190 15.26 1.05 -20.76
CA VAL A 190 15.31 1.54 -22.14
C VAL A 190 15.80 2.99 -22.18
N ALA A 191 15.19 3.88 -21.38
CA ALA A 191 15.60 5.28 -21.30
C ALA A 191 17.07 5.45 -20.83
N ALA A 192 17.54 4.60 -19.91
CA ALA A 192 18.92 4.63 -19.44
C ALA A 192 19.92 4.04 -20.44
N SER A 193 19.48 3.14 -21.31
CA SER A 193 20.33 2.50 -22.32
C SER A 193 20.65 3.40 -23.51
N GLY A 194 19.77 4.36 -23.84
CA GLY A 194 19.86 5.15 -25.07
C GLY A 194 19.60 4.35 -26.36
N MET A 195 19.25 3.06 -26.24
CA MET A 195 18.95 2.21 -27.38
C MET A 195 17.56 2.49 -27.97
N PRO A 196 17.35 2.35 -29.28
CA PRO A 196 16.07 2.55 -29.95
C PRO A 196 15.13 1.34 -29.73
N LEU A 197 14.75 1.08 -28.48
CA LEU A 197 13.88 -0.04 -28.10
C LEU A 197 12.43 0.39 -27.88
N PRO A 198 11.45 -0.53 -28.05
CA PRO A 198 10.04 -0.23 -27.83
C PRO A 198 9.73 0.26 -26.42
N VAL A 199 8.85 1.26 -26.28
CA VAL A 199 8.33 1.73 -24.99
C VAL A 199 6.99 1.06 -24.71
N LEU A 200 6.83 0.49 -23.52
CA LEU A 200 5.61 -0.23 -23.13
C LEU A 200 4.59 0.71 -22.47
N LYS A 201 3.30 0.40 -22.64
CA LYS A 201 2.21 1.08 -21.93
C LYS A 201 2.24 0.69 -20.46
N ALA A 202 2.51 1.68 -19.62
CA ALA A 202 2.55 1.52 -18.17
C ALA A 202 1.59 2.50 -17.49
N PRO A 203 0.33 2.12 -17.21
CA PRO A 203 -0.62 3.01 -16.54
C PRO A 203 -0.04 3.60 -15.26
N ARG A 204 -0.27 4.90 -15.04
CA ARG A 204 0.10 5.56 -13.78
C ARG A 204 -0.63 4.86 -12.61
N ARG A 205 0.11 4.43 -11.58
CA ARG A 205 -0.38 3.66 -10.42
C ARG A 205 -1.43 4.44 -9.64
N ARG A 206 -1.33 5.77 -9.73
CA ARG A 206 -2.30 6.74 -9.25
C ARG A 206 -2.39 7.76 -10.38
N GLN A 207 -3.58 7.96 -10.91
CA GLN A 207 -3.81 9.15 -11.72
C GLN A 207 -3.71 10.35 -10.76
N PRO A 208 -2.77 11.28 -10.99
CA PRO A 208 -2.72 12.48 -10.16
C PRO A 208 -4.03 13.22 -10.37
N TYR A 209 -4.83 13.29 -9.32
CA TYR A 209 -6.07 14.05 -9.32
C TYR A 209 -5.85 15.49 -8.83
N THR A 210 -4.61 15.81 -8.44
CA THR A 210 -4.22 17.13 -7.97
C THR A 210 -3.83 18.04 -9.12
N LEU A 211 -4.38 19.24 -9.14
CA LEU A 211 -3.90 20.33 -9.97
C LEU A 211 -2.62 20.94 -9.38
N PRO A 212 -1.65 21.40 -10.20
CA PRO A 212 -0.56 22.24 -9.71
C PRO A 212 -1.11 23.54 -9.10
N PHE A 213 -0.35 24.16 -8.19
CA PHE A 213 -0.81 25.39 -7.54
C PHE A 213 -1.00 26.56 -8.51
N THR A 214 -0.29 26.54 -9.64
CA THR A 214 -0.38 27.52 -10.73
C THR A 214 -1.75 27.57 -11.39
N ASP A 215 -2.57 26.53 -11.24
CA ASP A 215 -3.91 26.44 -11.83
C ASP A 215 -4.99 27.07 -10.93
N TYR A 216 -4.62 27.50 -9.72
CA TYR A 216 -5.49 28.24 -8.80
C TYR A 216 -5.24 29.75 -8.94
N PRO A 217 -6.22 30.62 -8.59
CA PRO A 217 -6.05 32.07 -8.60
C PRO A 217 -4.77 32.55 -7.91
N GLN A 218 -4.18 33.63 -8.41
CA GLN A 218 -2.95 34.20 -7.85
C GLN A 218 -3.07 34.49 -6.34
N SER A 219 -4.24 34.97 -5.90
CA SER A 219 -4.53 35.21 -4.48
C SER A 219 -4.37 33.97 -3.59
N PHE A 220 -4.70 32.78 -4.12
CA PHE A 220 -4.53 31.52 -3.40
C PHE A 220 -3.05 31.15 -3.31
N GLN A 221 -2.30 31.39 -4.38
CA GLN A 221 -0.87 31.12 -4.43
C GLN A 221 -0.11 32.03 -3.44
N ASP A 222 -0.49 33.31 -3.37
CA ASP A 222 0.11 34.28 -2.44
C ASP A 222 -0.20 33.90 -0.98
N ASP A 223 -1.45 33.55 -0.65
CA ASP A 223 -1.84 33.09 0.70
C ASP A 223 -1.13 31.77 1.09
N LEU A 224 -0.90 30.87 0.13
CA LEU A 224 -0.11 29.66 0.33
C LEU A 224 1.37 29.98 0.62
N GLN A 225 1.95 30.96 -0.07
CA GLN A 225 3.32 31.41 0.18
C GLN A 225 3.46 32.02 1.58
N ASP A 226 2.53 32.91 1.97
CA ASP A 226 2.46 33.48 3.32
C ASP A 226 2.39 32.38 4.38
N PHE A 227 1.49 31.42 4.20
CA PHE A 227 1.37 30.29 5.11
C PHE A 227 2.65 29.44 5.17
N SER A 228 3.27 29.16 4.03
CA SER A 228 4.52 28.40 3.97
C SER A 228 5.65 29.11 4.73
N ALA A 229 5.74 30.44 4.61
CA ALA A 229 6.70 31.26 5.35
C ALA A 229 6.49 31.16 6.87
N THR A 230 5.25 30.98 7.36
CA THR A 230 5.00 30.74 8.81
C THR A 230 5.49 29.38 9.30
N LEU A 231 5.65 28.39 8.39
CA LEU A 231 6.09 27.04 8.72
C LEU A 231 7.61 26.86 8.60
N ALA A 232 8.24 27.67 7.76
CA ALA A 232 9.66 27.61 7.46
C ALA A 232 10.53 28.15 8.63
N PRO A 233 11.79 27.71 8.75
CA PRO A 233 12.76 28.43 9.56
C PRO A 233 12.92 29.85 9.03
N ALA A 234 12.98 30.85 9.90
CA ALA A 234 13.55 32.15 9.50
C ALA A 234 14.98 31.93 8.99
N GLU A 235 15.46 32.72 8.03
CA GLU A 235 16.84 32.62 7.54
C GLU A 235 17.85 32.60 8.71
N GLY A 236 18.75 31.60 8.72
CA GLY A 236 19.70 31.36 9.81
C GLY A 236 19.11 30.65 11.06
N GLY A 237 17.82 30.29 11.05
CA GLY A 237 17.15 29.60 12.15
C GLY A 237 17.37 28.08 12.13
N ASN A 238 17.77 27.50 13.27
CA ASN A 238 17.81 26.05 13.43
C ASN A 238 16.41 25.49 13.77
N ILE A 239 16.13 24.23 13.39
CA ILE A 239 14.83 23.57 13.65
C ILE A 239 14.51 23.39 15.16
N TRP A 240 15.51 23.60 16.02
CA TRP A 240 15.39 23.55 17.48
C TRP A 240 15.01 24.92 18.08
N ARG A 241 15.17 26.00 17.31
CA ARG A 241 14.79 27.36 17.71
C ARG A 241 13.27 27.46 17.63
N ARG A 242 12.70 27.89 18.75
CA ARG A 242 11.29 28.27 18.85
C ARG A 242 11.14 29.61 18.13
N SER A 243 10.38 29.65 17.05
CA SER A 243 9.98 30.92 16.41
C SER A 243 8.88 31.58 17.25
N ARG A 244 8.95 32.91 17.39
CA ARG A 244 7.89 33.72 17.98
C ARG A 244 7.13 34.40 16.84
N LEU A 245 6.01 33.81 16.43
CA LEU A 245 5.00 34.49 15.61
C LEU A 245 3.94 35.05 16.56
N GLN A 246 3.73 36.38 16.52
CA GLN A 246 2.74 37.10 17.34
C GLN A 246 2.73 36.71 18.83
N GLY A 247 3.90 36.53 19.44
CA GLY A 247 4.03 36.23 20.88
C GLY A 247 3.76 34.77 21.29
N LYS A 248 3.37 33.88 20.37
CA LYS A 248 3.20 32.44 20.65
C LYS A 248 4.41 31.63 20.20
N ARG A 249 4.69 30.54 20.92
CA ARG A 249 5.83 29.64 20.68
C ARG A 249 5.47 28.61 19.59
N HIS A 250 6.15 28.64 18.45
CA HIS A 250 5.98 27.62 17.39
C HIS A 250 7.31 26.90 17.12
N HIS A 251 7.25 25.57 16.95
CA HIS A 251 8.38 24.80 16.46
C HIS A 251 8.47 24.93 14.94
N VAL A 252 9.64 25.34 14.45
CA VAL A 252 10.00 25.31 13.03
C VAL A 252 9.92 23.88 12.50
N LEU A 253 9.37 23.68 11.30
CA LEU A 253 9.22 22.35 10.72
C LEU A 253 10.40 21.97 9.83
N ARG A 254 10.68 20.68 9.74
CA ARG A 254 11.64 20.13 8.78
C ARG A 254 11.14 20.36 7.34
N PRO A 255 12.02 20.59 6.36
CA PRO A 255 11.63 20.82 4.96
C PRO A 255 10.73 19.72 4.38
N GLN A 256 10.99 18.46 4.73
CA GLN A 256 10.18 17.32 4.30
C GLN A 256 8.75 17.37 4.89
N THR A 257 8.59 17.85 6.12
CA THR A 257 7.28 18.03 6.77
C THR A 257 6.50 19.16 6.10
N ILE A 258 7.17 20.26 5.72
CA ILE A 258 6.56 21.37 4.98
C ILE A 258 6.08 20.86 3.62
N THR A 259 6.94 20.16 2.87
CA THR A 259 6.61 19.56 1.57
C THR A 259 5.37 18.65 1.67
N THR A 260 5.32 17.80 2.70
CA THR A 260 4.18 16.90 2.94
C THR A 260 2.89 17.66 3.23
N ARG A 261 2.96 18.76 3.99
CA ARG A 261 1.80 19.60 4.28
C ARG A 261 1.30 20.35 3.07
N LEU A 262 2.18 20.98 2.31
CA LEU A 262 1.82 21.66 1.06
C LEU A 262 1.18 20.66 0.09
N PHE A 263 1.72 19.45 0.00
CA PHE A 263 1.09 18.39 -0.80
C PHE A 263 -0.31 18.00 -0.30
N SER A 264 -0.54 18.02 1.01
CA SER A 264 -1.85 17.72 1.59
C SER A 264 -2.87 18.84 1.36
N ILE A 265 -2.43 20.10 1.40
CA ILE A 265 -3.23 21.28 1.02
C ILE A 265 -3.62 21.19 -0.46
N ARG A 266 -2.66 20.83 -1.33
CA ARG A 266 -2.93 20.61 -2.76
C ARG A 266 -3.97 19.52 -3.00
N GLN A 267 -3.93 18.44 -2.21
CA GLN A 267 -4.94 17.39 -2.28
C GLN A 267 -6.31 17.91 -1.84
N ALA A 268 -6.38 18.63 -0.73
CA ALA A 268 -7.63 19.21 -0.25
C ALA A 268 -8.29 20.12 -1.30
N ALA A 269 -7.52 21.06 -1.87
CA ALA A 269 -8.02 21.96 -2.91
C ALA A 269 -8.52 21.18 -4.14
N ALA A 270 -7.77 20.18 -4.59
CA ALA A 270 -8.18 19.36 -5.73
C ALA A 270 -9.43 18.52 -5.47
N LEU A 271 -9.65 18.06 -4.23
CA LEU A 271 -10.84 17.31 -3.87
C LEU A 271 -12.09 18.19 -3.86
N LEU A 272 -11.98 19.47 -3.48
CA LEU A 272 -13.07 20.43 -3.66
C LEU A 272 -13.39 20.63 -5.14
N VAL A 273 -12.36 20.74 -5.99
CA VAL A 273 -12.56 20.87 -7.44
C VAL A 273 -13.27 19.65 -8.02
N LEU A 274 -12.86 18.45 -7.62
CA LEU A 274 -13.53 17.21 -8.03
C LEU A 274 -14.94 17.08 -7.45
N GLY A 275 -15.20 17.70 -6.29
CA GLY A 275 -16.52 17.81 -5.68
C GLY A 275 -17.42 18.87 -6.31
N GLY A 276 -16.94 19.57 -7.35
CA GLY A 276 -17.74 20.53 -8.13
C GLY A 276 -17.48 22.00 -7.82
N VAL A 277 -16.57 22.34 -6.90
CA VAL A 277 -16.18 23.75 -6.65
C VAL A 277 -15.21 24.20 -7.74
N PRO A 278 -15.52 25.19 -8.58
CA PRO A 278 -14.59 25.66 -9.60
C PRO A 278 -13.25 26.11 -9.00
N ALA A 279 -12.14 25.76 -9.64
CA ALA A 279 -10.80 26.13 -9.14
C ALA A 279 -10.65 27.66 -8.93
N GLY A 280 -11.32 28.47 -9.77
CA GLY A 280 -11.35 29.93 -9.66
C GLY A 280 -12.06 30.50 -8.42
N GLU A 281 -12.86 29.68 -7.71
CA GLU A 281 -13.53 30.07 -6.47
C GLU A 281 -12.67 29.79 -5.22
N ILE A 282 -11.61 29.00 -5.35
CA ILE A 282 -10.67 28.71 -4.26
C ILE A 282 -9.61 29.81 -4.29
N ARG A 283 -9.90 30.94 -3.63
CA ARG A 283 -9.09 32.18 -3.70
C ARG A 283 -8.11 32.32 -2.55
N SER A 284 -8.26 31.54 -1.49
CA SER A 284 -7.44 31.57 -0.28
C SER A 284 -7.40 30.20 0.41
N LEU A 285 -6.51 30.02 1.37
CA LEU A 285 -6.50 28.82 2.23
C LEU A 285 -7.75 28.72 3.09
N ARG A 286 -8.40 29.85 3.41
CA ARG A 286 -9.69 29.90 4.12
C ARG A 286 -10.76 29.11 3.36
N ASP A 287 -10.75 29.16 2.04
CA ASP A 287 -11.70 28.43 1.20
C ASP A 287 -11.64 26.91 1.38
N LEU A 288 -10.57 26.37 1.97
CA LEU A 288 -10.45 24.94 2.24
C LEU A 288 -11.08 24.53 3.58
N VAL A 289 -11.30 25.48 4.48
CA VAL A 289 -11.77 25.24 5.85
C VAL A 289 -13.09 25.95 6.17
N TRP A 290 -13.55 26.82 5.27
CA TRP A 290 -14.80 27.54 5.37
C TRP A 290 -15.57 27.55 4.03
N PRO A 291 -16.89 27.29 4.05
CA PRO A 291 -17.68 26.88 5.21
C PRO A 291 -17.30 25.44 5.65
N LEU A 292 -17.70 25.01 6.86
CA LEU A 292 -17.19 23.78 7.49
C LEU A 292 -17.44 22.53 6.63
N GLU A 293 -18.53 22.55 5.84
CA GLU A 293 -18.94 21.52 4.90
C GLU A 293 -17.82 21.21 3.88
N ARG A 294 -16.97 22.18 3.53
CA ARG A 294 -15.82 21.94 2.65
C ARG A 294 -14.80 20.99 3.29
N VAL A 295 -14.59 21.08 4.61
CA VAL A 295 -13.71 20.15 5.34
C VAL A 295 -14.28 18.74 5.31
N GLU A 296 -15.59 18.61 5.54
CA GLU A 296 -16.29 17.31 5.52
C GLU A 296 -16.18 16.66 4.14
N LEU A 297 -16.51 17.41 3.07
CA LEU A 297 -16.37 16.95 1.69
C LEU A 297 -14.95 16.51 1.37
N ILE A 298 -13.93 17.28 1.79
CA ILE A 298 -12.53 16.90 1.59
C ILE A 298 -12.22 15.58 2.30
N LEU A 299 -12.57 15.45 3.58
CA LEU A 299 -12.20 14.28 4.38
C LEU A 299 -12.92 13.02 3.90
N ASP A 300 -14.21 13.09 3.58
CA ASP A 300 -14.97 11.99 3.00
C ASP A 300 -14.36 11.53 1.68
N ALA A 301 -14.00 12.49 0.82
CA ALA A 301 -13.36 12.24 -0.45
C ALA A 301 -11.96 11.61 -0.31
N VAL A 302 -11.20 11.92 0.76
CA VAL A 302 -9.94 11.22 1.08
C VAL A 302 -10.19 9.81 1.60
N ILE A 303 -11.21 9.62 2.45
CA ILE A 303 -11.56 8.31 3.02
C ILE A 303 -11.97 7.35 1.91
N GLU A 304 -12.83 7.78 0.99
CA GLU A 304 -13.29 6.96 -0.14
C GLU A 304 -12.13 6.51 -1.05
N ARG A 305 -11.16 7.41 -1.28
CA ARG A 305 -9.97 7.15 -2.10
C ARG A 305 -8.87 6.38 -1.36
N SER A 306 -8.98 6.26 -0.04
CA SER A 306 -8.00 5.59 0.81
C SER A 306 -8.45 4.16 1.09
N THR A 307 -7.56 3.19 0.97
CA THR A 307 -7.80 1.83 1.49
C THR A 307 -7.82 1.80 3.02
N GLU A 308 -7.38 2.88 3.67
CA GLU A 308 -7.34 3.05 5.12
C GLU A 308 -8.47 3.99 5.57
N ARG A 309 -9.39 3.46 6.39
CA ARG A 309 -10.53 4.22 6.95
C ARG A 309 -10.14 5.15 8.11
N ARG A 310 -9.02 4.89 8.79
CA ARG A 310 -8.48 5.70 9.90
C ARG A 310 -6.95 5.63 9.86
N GLY A 311 -6.28 6.77 10.06
CA GLY A 311 -4.82 6.88 9.98
C GLY A 311 -4.31 7.30 8.59
N GLY A 312 -2.99 7.25 8.39
CA GLY A 312 -2.35 7.46 7.10
C GLY A 312 -2.63 8.83 6.45
N GLN A 313 -3.15 8.81 5.22
CA GLN A 313 -3.37 10.00 4.41
C GLN A 313 -4.51 10.87 4.96
N VAL A 314 -5.59 10.25 5.48
CA VAL A 314 -6.73 10.96 6.07
C VAL A 314 -6.27 11.84 7.23
N TRP A 315 -5.46 11.27 8.13
CA TRP A 315 -4.88 12.01 9.26
C TRP A 315 -3.97 13.15 8.79
N THR A 316 -3.16 12.89 7.76
CA THR A 316 -2.22 13.88 7.22
C THR A 316 -2.95 15.10 6.65
N VAL A 317 -4.04 14.87 5.89
CA VAL A 317 -4.88 15.93 5.34
C VAL A 317 -5.61 16.67 6.47
N ALA A 318 -6.23 15.95 7.42
CA ALA A 318 -6.92 16.57 8.55
C ALA A 318 -5.99 17.48 9.39
N VAL A 319 -4.76 17.03 9.66
CA VAL A 319 -3.77 17.86 10.37
C VAL A 319 -3.35 19.08 9.56
N ALA A 320 -3.25 18.97 8.24
CA ALA A 320 -2.96 20.12 7.37
C ALA A 320 -4.11 21.15 7.41
N LEU A 321 -5.37 20.71 7.28
CA LEU A 321 -6.55 21.58 7.37
C LEU A 321 -6.67 22.26 8.74
N LEU A 322 -6.42 21.53 9.83
CA LEU A 322 -6.40 22.13 11.17
C LEU A 322 -5.33 23.24 11.30
N ARG A 323 -4.19 23.10 10.61
CA ARG A 323 -3.14 24.13 10.62
C ARG A 323 -3.53 25.33 9.79
N VAL A 324 -4.18 25.11 8.65
CA VAL A 324 -4.79 26.17 7.84
C VAL A 324 -5.82 26.94 8.66
N ALA A 325 -6.76 26.25 9.34
CA ALA A 325 -7.78 26.90 10.16
C ALA A 325 -7.17 27.78 11.28
N LYS A 326 -6.11 27.28 11.94
CA LYS A 326 -5.38 28.06 12.95
C LYS A 326 -4.69 29.30 12.36
N TYR A 327 -4.10 29.14 11.19
CA TYR A 327 -3.47 30.25 10.47
C TYR A 327 -4.50 31.33 10.09
N CYS A 328 -5.64 30.94 9.54
CA CYS A 328 -6.72 31.86 9.21
C CYS A 328 -7.24 32.62 10.45
N ALA A 329 -7.44 31.91 11.57
CA ALA A 329 -7.91 32.51 12.83
C ALA A 329 -6.91 33.47 13.49
N GLU A 330 -5.63 33.46 13.09
CA GLU A 330 -4.58 34.35 13.61
C GLU A 330 -4.34 35.59 12.72
N ARG A 331 -4.92 35.65 11.51
CA ARG A 331 -4.96 36.88 10.71
C ARG A 331 -6.09 37.77 11.27
N LYS A 332 -5.74 38.97 11.74
CA LYS A 332 -6.62 39.89 12.51
C LYS A 332 -7.79 40.49 11.72
N ASP A 333 -7.90 40.24 10.43
CA ASP A 333 -8.94 40.81 9.57
C ASP A 333 -10.22 39.96 9.50
N ASP A 334 -10.46 39.08 10.48
CA ASP A 334 -11.63 38.20 10.49
C ASP A 334 -12.73 38.70 11.45
N PRO A 335 -13.91 39.12 10.96
CA PRO A 335 -15.02 39.64 11.78
C PRO A 335 -15.69 38.62 12.72
N TRP A 336 -15.14 37.42 12.89
CA TRP A 336 -15.85 36.25 13.43
C TRP A 336 -15.29 35.60 14.69
N MET A 337 -14.30 36.20 15.38
CA MET A 337 -14.12 35.80 16.78
C MET A 337 -15.22 36.47 17.62
N PRO A 338 -16.13 35.73 18.29
CA PRO A 338 -16.82 36.32 19.43
C PRO A 338 -15.73 36.85 20.35
N LYS A 339 -15.78 38.16 20.64
CA LYS A 339 -14.82 38.85 21.50
C LYS A 339 -14.58 37.94 22.70
N ARG A 340 -13.33 37.52 22.92
CA ARG A 340 -12.98 36.77 24.13
C ARG A 340 -13.49 37.60 25.31
N SER A 341 -14.55 37.14 25.97
CA SER A 341 -15.03 37.76 27.20
C SER A 341 -13.82 37.85 28.14
N PRO A 342 -13.57 39.02 28.77
CA PRO A 342 -12.50 39.11 29.75
C PRO A 342 -12.75 38.02 30.78
N ARG A 343 -11.72 37.21 31.06
CA ARG A 343 -11.72 36.23 32.14
C ARG A 343 -12.27 36.92 33.39
N SER A 344 -13.51 36.64 33.76
CA SER A 344 -14.05 37.01 35.05
C SER A 344 -13.14 36.36 36.09
N GLY A 345 -12.44 37.18 36.86
CA GLY A 345 -11.60 36.71 37.95
C GLY A 345 -12.44 35.86 38.89
N SER A 346 -12.21 34.55 38.90
CA SER A 346 -12.73 33.69 39.93
C SER A 346 -11.99 34.02 41.22
N GLY A 347 -12.65 34.76 42.10
CA GLY A 347 -12.23 34.92 43.48
C GLY A 347 -12.10 33.56 44.14
N SER A 348 -10.95 33.31 44.74
CA SER A 348 -10.70 32.16 45.61
C SER A 348 -11.60 32.24 46.84
N PRO A 349 -12.40 31.20 47.17
CA PRO A 349 -12.96 31.08 48.51
C PRO A 349 -11.95 30.35 49.40
N THR A 350 -11.37 31.12 50.32
CA THR A 350 -10.70 30.66 51.54
C THR A 350 -11.59 29.64 52.28
N ARG A 351 -11.14 28.38 52.39
CA ARG A 351 -11.74 27.42 53.33
C ARG A 351 -11.15 27.66 54.71
N SER A 352 -11.95 28.26 55.59
CA SER A 352 -11.75 28.25 57.04
C SER A 352 -11.92 26.83 57.58
N ARG A 353 -10.98 26.40 58.41
CA ARG A 353 -11.06 25.21 59.25
C ARG A 353 -11.69 25.61 60.59
N THR A 354 -12.73 24.91 61.01
CA THR A 354 -13.12 24.82 62.43
C THR A 354 -13.50 23.37 62.76
N PRO A 355 -13.18 22.87 63.97
CA PRO A 355 -13.12 21.44 64.28
C PRO A 355 -14.30 20.95 65.14
N GLY A 356 -14.55 19.63 65.10
CA GLY A 356 -15.25 18.89 66.16
C GLY A 356 -15.98 17.64 65.65
N PRO A 357 -16.35 16.68 66.53
CA PRO A 357 -15.66 16.17 67.70
C PRO A 357 -15.36 14.66 67.57
N ALA A 358 -14.69 14.10 68.59
CA ALA A 358 -14.07 12.79 68.59
C ALA A 358 -14.89 11.68 69.29
N PHE A 359 -14.50 10.42 68.97
CA PHE A 359 -14.68 9.14 69.70
C PHE A 359 -16.04 8.40 69.63
N PRO A 360 -16.09 7.05 69.91
CA PRO A 360 -15.01 6.13 70.30
C PRO A 360 -14.91 4.78 69.53
N CYS A 361 -13.81 4.08 69.85
CA CYS A 361 -13.43 2.71 69.49
C CYS A 361 -14.43 1.62 69.90
N GLY A 362 -14.43 0.51 69.15
CA GLY A 362 -14.94 -0.79 69.57
C GLY A 362 -14.31 -1.94 68.76
N CYS A 363 -13.44 -2.73 69.42
CA CYS A 363 -12.87 -3.97 68.91
C CYS A 363 -13.87 -5.14 69.08
N ALA A 364 -13.89 -6.11 68.17
CA ALA A 364 -14.22 -7.50 68.46
C ALA A 364 -13.63 -8.47 67.42
N ASN A 365 -12.85 -9.43 67.90
CA ASN A 365 -12.33 -10.63 67.21
C ASN A 365 -13.41 -11.71 67.11
N ALA A 366 -13.31 -12.62 66.11
CA ALA A 366 -13.64 -14.05 66.26
C ALA A 366 -13.06 -14.91 65.13
N SER A 367 -12.39 -16.00 65.51
CA SER A 367 -11.71 -17.03 64.71
C SER A 367 -12.66 -18.14 64.23
N GLY A 368 -12.41 -18.79 63.09
CA GLY A 368 -11.92 -20.20 63.00
C GLY A 368 -12.94 -21.09 62.26
N PRO A 369 -12.66 -22.37 61.93
CA PRO A 369 -11.41 -23.15 62.04
C PRO A 369 -10.59 -23.27 60.75
#